data_AF-A0A9E6RDI2-F1
#
_entry.id   AF-A0A9E6RDI2-F1
#
_cell.length_a   1.000
_cell.length_b   1.000
_cell.length_c   1.000
_cell.angle_alpha   90.00
_cell.angle_beta   90.00
_cell.angle_gamma   90.00
#
_symmetry.space_group_name_H-M   'P 1'
#
loop_
_entity.id
_entity.type
_entity.pdbx_description
1 polymer ?
#
loop_
_entity_poly.entity_id
_entity_poly.type
_entity_poly.pdbx_seq_one_letter_code
_entity_poly.pdbx_strand_id
1 'polypeptide(L)'
;MDLAGPSRSLRDLVEFTLSNDLRLIARRRTRLVSKLPSHSLVSYGEIEASNVDVGDEICVMGQAFVEKMRPLLNISAVAAEEILTYHSLVRERFAGLEGATSAAKQRVLADRMGGPRVELANIRYWVTLDDETSKALHDVTPRAPRDLETFLRFMAALGVSEGVARRFWAWAVIAQRSVRQRVGVALYDAYRNILVDPHGVDAAHPERLSGIKAVRSAAEHFVARVTDRREFRG
;
A
#
# COMPACT_ATOMS: atom_id res chain seq x y z
N MET A 1 -5.83 -7.24 -15.07
CA MET A 1 -5.45 -6.86 -13.69
C MET A 1 -5.59 -8.08 -12.80
N ASP A 2 -4.56 -8.39 -12.02
CA ASP A 2 -4.53 -9.58 -11.16
C ASP A 2 -4.48 -9.13 -9.69
N LEU A 3 -5.56 -9.42 -8.95
CA LEU A 3 -5.71 -9.19 -7.52
C LEU A 3 -5.51 -10.47 -6.69
N ALA A 4 -5.24 -11.60 -7.33
CA ALA A 4 -5.12 -12.91 -6.68
C ALA A 4 -3.73 -13.17 -6.06
N GLY A 5 -2.72 -12.43 -6.51
CA GLY A 5 -1.33 -12.53 -6.06
C GLY A 5 -0.56 -13.70 -6.68
N PRO A 6 0.75 -13.86 -6.38
CA PRO A 6 1.63 -14.82 -7.06
C PRO A 6 1.37 -16.31 -6.72
N SER A 7 0.46 -16.62 -5.80
CA SER A 7 0.11 -17.99 -5.39
C SER A 7 -1.08 -18.50 -6.21
N ARG A 8 -0.78 -19.28 -7.26
CA ARG A 8 -1.77 -19.88 -8.18
C ARG A 8 -2.34 -21.20 -7.65
N SER A 9 -3.04 -21.20 -6.53
CA SER A 9 -4.11 -22.20 -6.40
C SER A 9 -5.26 -21.72 -7.28
N LEU A 10 -5.54 -22.39 -8.39
CA LEU A 10 -6.67 -22.06 -9.27
C LEU A 10 -8.03 -22.24 -8.58
N ARG A 11 -8.05 -22.88 -7.41
CA ARG A 11 -9.21 -23.00 -6.54
C ARG A 11 -9.48 -21.62 -5.91
N ASP A 12 -10.71 -21.13 -6.06
CA ASP A 12 -11.24 -19.89 -5.48
C ASP A 12 -10.96 -18.57 -6.23
N LEU A 13 -10.81 -18.63 -7.56
CA LEU A 13 -10.69 -17.44 -8.41
C LEU A 13 -11.99 -17.13 -9.17
N VAL A 14 -12.24 -15.85 -9.36
CA VAL A 14 -13.27 -15.30 -10.25
C VAL A 14 -12.58 -14.37 -11.25
N GLU A 15 -12.89 -14.55 -12.53
CA GLU A 15 -12.47 -13.68 -13.61
C GLU A 15 -13.68 -12.91 -14.14
N PHE A 16 -13.51 -11.61 -14.35
CA PHE A 16 -14.49 -10.73 -14.97
C PHE A 16 -13.92 -10.16 -16.26
N THR A 17 -14.73 -10.12 -17.31
CA THR A 17 -14.49 -9.28 -18.48
C THR A 17 -15.32 -8.02 -18.32
N LEU A 18 -14.71 -6.88 -18.62
CA LEU A 18 -15.30 -5.56 -18.43
C LEU A 18 -15.57 -4.90 -19.79
N SER A 19 -16.45 -3.89 -19.81
CA SER A 19 -16.88 -3.18 -21.01
C SER A 19 -15.77 -2.41 -21.74
N ASN A 20 -14.61 -2.26 -21.11
CA ASN A 20 -13.41 -1.65 -21.68
C ASN A 20 -12.33 -2.70 -22.05
N ASP A 21 -12.75 -3.95 -22.29
CA ASP A 21 -11.91 -5.11 -22.61
C ASP A 21 -10.87 -5.48 -21.55
N LEU A 22 -10.91 -4.85 -20.37
CA LEU A 22 -10.07 -5.23 -19.26
C LEU A 22 -10.58 -6.52 -18.63
N ARG A 23 -9.63 -7.37 -18.24
CA ARG A 23 -9.90 -8.56 -17.43
C ARG A 23 -9.48 -8.33 -16.00
N LEU A 24 -10.35 -8.67 -15.06
CA LEU A 24 -10.07 -8.62 -13.62
C LEU A 24 -10.11 -10.04 -13.05
N ILE A 25 -9.01 -10.48 -12.45
CA ILE A 25 -8.94 -11.76 -11.75
C ILE A 25 -8.78 -11.48 -10.27
N ALA A 26 -9.66 -12.04 -9.45
CA ALA A 26 -9.68 -11.83 -8.00
C ALA A 26 -10.00 -13.13 -7.26
N ARG A 27 -9.64 -13.20 -5.97
CA ARG A 27 -10.13 -14.28 -5.11
C ARG A 27 -11.59 -14.01 -4.78
N ARG A 28 -12.39 -15.05 -4.54
CA ARG A 28 -13.82 -14.94 -4.21
C ARG A 28 -14.12 -13.91 -3.11
N ARG A 29 -13.28 -13.87 -2.06
CA ARG A 29 -13.44 -12.99 -0.89
C ARG A 29 -12.75 -11.63 -1.04
N THR A 30 -12.11 -11.35 -2.17
CA THR A 30 -11.53 -10.03 -2.42
C THR A 30 -12.66 -9.01 -2.48
N ARG A 31 -12.58 -7.97 -1.64
CA ARG A 31 -13.54 -6.87 -1.68
C ARG A 31 -13.18 -5.95 -2.82
N LEU A 32 -14.15 -5.70 -3.68
CA LEU A 32 -14.06 -4.82 -4.84
C LEU A 32 -14.83 -3.52 -4.60
N VAL A 33 -14.44 -2.46 -5.31
CA VAL A 33 -15.15 -1.18 -5.31
C VAL A 33 -16.24 -1.19 -6.37
N SER A 34 -17.50 -1.15 -5.96
CA SER A 34 -18.66 -0.99 -6.85
C SER A 34 -19.10 0.47 -6.92
N LYS A 35 -19.62 0.90 -8.08
CA LYS A 35 -20.35 2.16 -8.20
C LYS A 35 -21.77 1.92 -7.69
N LEU A 36 -22.19 2.70 -6.70
CA LEU A 36 -23.54 2.61 -6.16
C LEU A 36 -24.54 3.34 -7.08
N PRO A 37 -25.77 2.83 -7.25
CA PRO A 37 -26.83 3.57 -7.92
C PRO A 37 -27.16 4.82 -7.10
N SER A 38 -26.91 6.01 -7.65
CA SER A 38 -27.19 7.28 -6.99
C SER A 38 -27.74 8.30 -7.99
N HIS A 39 -28.72 9.08 -7.53
CA HIS A 39 -29.44 10.06 -8.36
C HIS A 39 -28.82 11.47 -8.35
N SER A 40 -27.78 11.73 -7.56
CA SER A 40 -27.22 13.09 -7.42
C SER A 40 -25.70 13.19 -7.27
N LEU A 41 -25.02 12.17 -6.72
CA LEU A 41 -23.56 12.14 -6.56
C LEU A 41 -22.99 10.73 -6.72
N VAL A 42 -21.89 10.60 -7.49
CA VAL A 42 -21.17 9.33 -7.64
C VAL A 42 -20.69 8.83 -6.29
N SER A 43 -21.15 7.65 -5.90
CA SER A 43 -20.85 7.00 -4.64
C SER A 43 -20.30 5.61 -4.89
N TYR A 44 -19.43 5.15 -4.00
CA TYR A 44 -18.77 3.87 -4.13
C TYR A 44 -19.06 3.01 -2.90
N GLY A 45 -19.23 1.71 -3.13
CA GLY A 45 -19.46 0.71 -2.09
C GLY A 45 -18.48 -0.45 -2.18
N GLU A 46 -18.55 -1.35 -1.21
CA GLU A 46 -17.82 -2.61 -1.24
C GLU A 46 -18.72 -3.76 -1.69
N ILE A 47 -18.17 -4.62 -2.55
CA ILE A 47 -18.80 -5.87 -2.96
C ILE A 47 -17.76 -6.98 -2.96
N GLU A 48 -18.04 -8.14 -2.38
CA GLU A 48 -17.13 -9.29 -2.51
C GLU A 48 -17.14 -9.79 -3.96
N ALA A 49 -15.99 -10.20 -4.49
CA ALA A 49 -15.88 -10.68 -5.86
C ALA A 49 -16.84 -11.86 -6.15
N SER A 50 -17.16 -12.71 -5.18
CA SER A 50 -18.17 -13.76 -5.37
C SER A 50 -19.58 -13.27 -5.61
N ASN A 51 -19.87 -12.02 -5.24
CA ASN A 51 -21.20 -11.41 -5.27
C ASN A 51 -21.34 -10.40 -6.41
N VAL A 52 -20.30 -10.22 -7.24
CA VAL A 52 -20.37 -9.37 -8.44
C VAL A 52 -21.07 -10.14 -9.55
N ASP A 53 -22.05 -9.49 -10.17
CA ASP A 53 -22.84 -10.03 -11.27
C ASP A 53 -22.63 -9.25 -12.59
N VAL A 54 -23.04 -9.89 -13.70
CA VAL A 54 -23.00 -9.25 -15.01
C VAL A 54 -23.95 -8.04 -15.01
N GLY A 55 -23.45 -6.90 -15.47
CA GLY A 55 -24.16 -5.62 -15.43
C GLY A 55 -23.71 -4.70 -14.29
N ASP A 56 -23.03 -5.23 -13.27
CA ASP A 56 -22.48 -4.41 -12.19
C ASP A 56 -21.39 -3.47 -12.71
N GLU A 57 -21.26 -2.31 -12.06
CA GLU A 57 -20.26 -1.31 -12.39
C GLU A 57 -19.17 -1.32 -11.32
N ILE A 58 -17.94 -1.67 -11.70
CA ILE A 58 -16.81 -1.79 -10.77
C ILE A 58 -15.71 -0.79 -11.12
N CYS A 59 -15.09 -0.20 -10.11
CA CYS A 59 -13.94 0.69 -10.28
C CYS A 59 -12.64 -0.11 -10.42
N VAL A 60 -12.02 -0.03 -11.59
CA VAL A 60 -10.80 -0.77 -11.93
C VAL A 60 -9.57 0.03 -11.50
N MET A 61 -9.03 -0.31 -10.34
CA MET A 61 -7.84 0.36 -9.76
C MET A 61 -6.53 -0.23 -10.29
N GLY A 62 -6.38 -0.27 -11.61
CA GLY A 62 -5.18 -0.73 -12.31
C GLY A 62 -4.06 0.32 -12.37
N GLN A 63 -3.00 0.03 -13.13
CA GLN A 63 -1.84 0.95 -13.27
C GLN A 63 -2.25 2.35 -13.76
N ALA A 64 -3.11 2.44 -14.78
CA ALA A 64 -3.58 3.71 -15.32
C ALA A 64 -4.37 4.54 -14.28
N PHE A 65 -5.17 3.88 -13.43
CA PHE A 65 -5.85 4.53 -12.32
C PHE A 65 -4.84 5.13 -11.35
N VAL A 66 -3.84 4.33 -10.94
CA VAL A 66 -2.80 4.76 -10.00
C VAL A 66 -2.02 5.96 -10.53
N GLU A 67 -1.60 5.93 -11.79
CA GLU A 67 -0.87 7.02 -12.44
C GLU A 67 -1.69 8.31 -12.46
N LYS A 68 -3.00 8.20 -12.71
CA LYS A 68 -3.92 9.35 -12.74
C LYS A 68 -4.24 9.91 -11.36
N MET A 69 -4.39 9.06 -10.34
CA MET A 69 -4.77 9.49 -8.98
C MET A 69 -3.59 10.00 -8.16
N ARG A 70 -2.38 9.53 -8.44
CA ARG A 70 -1.16 9.91 -7.71
C ARG A 70 -0.95 11.42 -7.55
N PRO A 71 -1.06 12.27 -8.60
CA PRO A 71 -0.91 13.71 -8.45
C PRO A 71 -2.07 14.37 -7.71
N LEU A 72 -3.29 13.80 -7.76
CA LEU A 72 -4.49 14.38 -7.16
C LEU A 72 -4.50 14.29 -5.62
N LEU A 73 -3.78 13.33 -5.05
CA LEU A 73 -3.68 13.16 -3.60
C LEU A 73 -2.47 13.88 -2.98
N ASN A 74 -1.63 14.55 -3.77
CA ASN A 74 -0.34 15.06 -3.33
C ASN A 74 0.55 14.00 -2.63
N ILE A 75 0.27 12.70 -2.85
CA ILE A 75 0.95 11.57 -2.19
C ILE A 75 2.42 11.52 -2.58
N SER A 76 2.78 11.95 -3.79
CA SER A 76 4.17 11.94 -4.22
C SER A 76 5.04 12.95 -3.47
N ALA A 77 4.51 14.08 -3.01
CA ALA A 77 5.28 15.03 -2.20
C ALA A 77 5.35 14.60 -0.73
N VAL A 78 4.24 14.09 -0.17
CA VAL A 78 4.19 13.66 1.23
C VAL A 78 4.90 12.31 1.45
N ALA A 79 4.71 11.32 0.57
CA ALA A 79 5.43 10.04 0.66
C ALA A 79 6.94 10.21 0.42
N ALA A 80 7.35 11.21 -0.37
CA ALA A 80 8.74 11.62 -0.54
C ALA A 80 9.36 12.13 0.75
N GLU A 81 8.67 13.06 1.40
CA GLU A 81 9.10 13.62 2.68
C GLU A 81 9.07 12.55 3.77
N GLU A 82 8.07 11.67 3.77
CA GLU A 82 7.94 10.61 4.76
C GLU A 82 9.02 9.52 4.59
N ILE A 83 9.45 9.17 3.37
CA ILE A 83 10.55 8.20 3.21
C ILE A 83 11.89 8.77 3.65
N LEU A 84 12.15 10.05 3.36
CA LEU A 84 13.35 10.74 3.83
C LEU A 84 13.33 10.91 5.36
N THR A 85 12.16 11.25 5.92
CA THR A 85 11.94 11.37 7.37
C THR A 85 12.14 10.02 8.07
N TYR A 86 11.61 8.94 7.49
CA TYR A 86 11.84 7.58 7.97
C TYR A 86 13.33 7.23 7.99
N HIS A 87 14.05 7.47 6.88
CA HIS A 87 15.49 7.18 6.79
C HIS A 87 16.31 8.01 7.77
N SER A 88 16.00 9.29 7.90
CA SER A 88 16.65 10.18 8.86
C SER A 88 16.47 9.67 10.29
N LEU A 89 15.23 9.33 10.67
CA LEU A 89 14.92 8.80 12.00
C LEU A 89 15.62 7.47 12.27
N VAL A 90 15.60 6.52 11.33
CA VAL A 90 16.30 5.24 11.48
C VAL A 90 17.80 5.46 11.66
N ARG A 91 18.41 6.34 10.86
CA ARG A 91 19.83 6.68 10.95
C ARG A 91 20.17 7.28 12.32
N GLU A 92 19.40 8.26 12.76
CA GLU A 92 19.58 8.92 14.06
C GLU A 92 19.47 7.92 15.22
N ARG A 93 18.38 7.14 15.25
CA ARG A 93 18.11 6.17 16.32
C ARG A 93 19.16 5.05 16.34
N PHE A 94 19.57 4.57 15.17
CA PHE A 94 20.63 3.58 15.06
C PHE A 94 21.98 4.13 15.51
N ALA A 95 22.31 5.38 15.16
CA ALA A 95 23.54 6.04 15.62
C ALA A 95 23.58 6.20 17.14
N GLY A 96 22.42 6.40 17.79
CA GLY A 96 22.28 6.49 19.24
C GLY A 96 22.34 5.18 20.01
N LEU A 97 22.40 4.01 19.33
CA LEU A 97 22.51 2.72 20.02
C LEU A 97 23.88 2.51 20.66
N GLU A 98 23.90 1.74 21.74
CA GLU A 98 25.11 1.33 22.45
C GLU A 98 26.01 0.46 21.55
N GLY A 99 27.32 0.70 21.63
CA GLY A 99 28.34 -0.05 20.90
C GLY A 99 29.30 0.85 20.12
N ALA A 100 30.59 0.54 20.18
CA ALA A 100 31.65 1.33 19.56
C ALA A 100 31.73 1.16 18.02
N THR A 101 31.13 0.10 17.47
CA THR A 101 31.17 -0.21 16.03
C THR A 101 29.77 -0.46 15.50
N SER A 102 29.55 -0.24 14.21
CA SER A 102 28.26 -0.54 13.55
C SER A 102 27.85 -2.00 13.72
N ALA A 103 28.81 -2.93 13.74
CA ALA A 103 28.54 -4.35 14.00
C ALA A 103 28.07 -4.60 15.43
N ALA A 104 28.62 -3.89 16.43
CA ALA A 104 28.14 -3.96 17.81
C ALA A 104 26.70 -3.44 17.93
N LYS A 105 26.41 -2.28 17.33
CA LYS A 105 25.06 -1.70 17.31
C LYS A 105 24.04 -2.59 16.60
N GLN A 106 24.43 -3.26 15.51
CA GLN A 106 23.58 -4.24 14.82
C GLN A 106 23.19 -5.41 15.71
N ARG A 107 24.12 -5.93 16.54
CA ARG A 107 23.81 -7.00 17.50
C ARG A 107 22.86 -6.53 18.59
N VAL A 108 23.13 -5.36 19.18
CA VAL A 108 22.23 -4.74 20.17
C VAL A 108 20.82 -4.57 19.61
N LEU A 109 20.70 -4.09 18.36
CA LEU A 109 19.42 -3.96 17.69
C LEU A 109 18.73 -5.32 17.48
N ALA A 110 19.47 -6.34 17.04
CA ALA A 110 18.96 -7.70 16.87
C ALA A 110 18.40 -8.27 18.18
N ASP A 111 19.15 -8.08 19.27
CA ASP A 111 18.78 -8.57 20.60
C ASP A 111 17.52 -7.85 21.10
N ARG A 112 17.44 -6.53 20.92
CA ARG A 112 16.25 -5.72 21.28
C ARG A 112 15.00 -6.08 20.47
N MET A 113 15.14 -6.54 19.23
CA MET A 113 13.99 -6.99 18.44
C MET A 113 13.34 -8.26 19.01
N GLY A 114 14.05 -9.06 19.82
CA GLY A 114 13.54 -10.31 20.38
C GLY A 114 13.33 -11.42 19.34
N GLY A 115 12.36 -12.31 19.57
CA GLY A 115 11.99 -13.40 18.66
C GLY A 115 10.80 -13.06 17.73
N PRO A 116 10.69 -13.66 16.52
CA PRO A 116 11.66 -14.53 15.85
C PRO A 116 13.01 -13.86 15.54
N ARG A 117 14.09 -14.65 15.55
CA ARG A 117 15.45 -14.16 15.30
C ARG A 117 15.60 -13.66 13.87
N VAL A 118 16.25 -12.51 13.71
CA VAL A 118 16.52 -11.89 12.41
C VAL A 118 18.02 -12.01 12.10
N GLU A 119 18.34 -12.38 10.87
CA GLU A 119 19.72 -12.41 10.37
C GLU A 119 20.38 -11.03 10.41
N LEU A 120 21.63 -10.95 10.90
CA LEU A 120 22.37 -9.68 10.98
C LEU A 120 22.56 -9.02 9.61
N ALA A 121 22.59 -9.81 8.54
CA ALA A 121 22.65 -9.29 7.17
C ALA A 121 21.42 -8.44 6.81
N ASN A 122 20.22 -8.83 7.28
CA ASN A 122 19.00 -8.06 7.06
C ASN A 122 19.01 -6.76 7.85
N ILE A 123 19.45 -6.81 9.12
CA ILE A 123 19.57 -5.62 9.97
C ILE A 123 20.55 -4.63 9.34
N ARG A 124 21.72 -5.11 8.92
CA ARG A 124 22.70 -4.30 8.18
C ARG A 124 22.07 -3.66 6.95
N TYR A 125 21.33 -4.43 6.16
CA TYR A 125 20.63 -3.91 4.98
C TYR A 125 19.62 -2.79 5.32
N TRP A 126 18.92 -2.88 6.45
CA TRP A 126 17.93 -1.86 6.86
C TRP A 126 18.55 -0.57 7.40
N VAL A 127 19.71 -0.64 8.04
CA VAL A 127 20.35 0.52 8.69
C VAL A 127 21.41 1.19 7.80
N THR A 128 21.86 0.55 6.73
CA THR A 128 22.75 1.16 5.72
C THR A 128 21.92 1.97 4.73
N LEU A 129 21.83 3.29 4.98
CA LEU A 129 20.96 4.23 4.26
C LEU A 129 21.72 5.31 3.48
N ASP A 130 23.05 5.35 3.58
CA ASP A 130 23.86 6.45 3.03
C ASP A 130 23.73 6.57 1.52
N ASP A 131 23.64 5.43 0.83
CA ASP A 131 23.42 5.35 -0.61
C ASP A 131 22.01 5.80 -1.03
N GLU A 132 21.04 5.83 -0.12
CA GLU A 132 19.66 6.18 -0.47
C GLU A 132 19.41 7.69 -0.45
N THR A 133 20.15 8.42 0.38
CA THR A 133 19.96 9.88 0.53
C THR A 133 20.40 10.70 -0.69
N SER A 134 21.25 10.15 -1.56
CA SER A 134 21.72 10.81 -2.79
C SER A 134 20.93 10.42 -4.04
N LYS A 135 19.98 9.48 -3.93
CA LYS A 135 19.20 9.00 -5.07
C LYS A 135 18.05 9.94 -5.38
N ALA A 136 17.68 10.00 -6.65
CA ALA A 136 16.41 10.58 -7.04
C ALA A 136 15.27 9.84 -6.32
N LEU A 137 14.20 10.55 -5.96
CA LEU A 137 13.20 10.01 -5.06
C LEU A 137 12.52 8.72 -5.56
N HIS A 138 12.33 8.58 -6.88
CA HIS A 138 11.82 7.34 -7.49
C HIS A 138 12.80 6.16 -7.37
N ASP A 139 14.08 6.47 -7.18
CA ASP A 139 15.19 5.54 -6.99
C ASP A 139 15.58 5.32 -5.52
N VAL A 140 14.86 5.90 -4.56
CA VAL A 140 15.02 5.61 -3.13
C VAL A 140 14.36 4.27 -2.77
N THR A 141 15.08 3.38 -2.08
CA THR A 141 14.52 2.12 -1.57
C THR A 141 14.15 2.26 -0.09
N PRO A 142 13.06 1.63 0.38
CA PRO A 142 12.69 1.73 1.77
C PRO A 142 13.68 1.16 2.77
N ARG A 143 14.55 0.22 2.38
CA ARG A 143 15.51 -0.42 3.31
C ARG A 143 14.84 -0.83 4.63
N ALA A 144 13.73 -1.55 4.52
CA ALA A 144 12.89 -1.92 5.66
C ALA A 144 12.58 -3.44 5.67
N PRO A 145 12.14 -4.02 6.80
CA PRO A 145 11.57 -5.37 6.87
C PRO A 145 10.41 -5.61 5.90
N ARG A 146 10.22 -6.86 5.44
CA ARG A 146 9.28 -7.19 4.35
C ARG A 146 7.82 -7.19 4.78
N ASP A 147 7.54 -7.58 6.02
CA ASP A 147 6.21 -7.65 6.62
C ASP A 147 6.07 -6.64 7.78
N LEU A 148 4.80 -6.34 8.10
CA LEU A 148 4.46 -5.32 9.10
C LEU A 148 4.92 -5.74 10.50
N GLU A 149 4.77 -7.01 10.87
CA GLU A 149 5.11 -7.49 12.21
C GLU A 149 6.60 -7.29 12.51
N THR A 150 7.46 -7.73 11.58
CA THR A 150 8.91 -7.54 11.68
C THR A 150 9.29 -6.06 11.62
N PHE A 151 8.57 -5.26 10.84
CA PHE A 151 8.77 -3.81 10.77
C PHE A 151 8.48 -3.13 12.11
N LEU A 152 7.37 -3.47 12.77
CA LEU A 152 7.01 -2.88 14.07
C LEU A 152 8.04 -3.25 15.14
N ARG A 153 8.51 -4.50 15.16
CA ARG A 153 9.58 -4.94 16.07
C ARG A 153 10.88 -4.18 15.84
N PHE A 154 11.26 -3.97 14.57
CA PHE A 154 12.43 -3.19 14.20
C PHE A 154 12.34 -1.73 14.71
N MET A 155 11.21 -1.07 14.47
CA MET A 155 10.98 0.31 14.91
C MET A 155 10.91 0.42 16.44
N ALA A 156 10.28 -0.54 17.12
CA ALA A 156 10.24 -0.60 18.57
C ALA A 156 11.64 -0.77 19.17
N ALA A 157 12.49 -1.61 18.56
CA ALA A 157 13.87 -1.81 19.00
C ALA A 157 14.76 -0.56 18.83
N LEU A 158 14.38 0.33 17.90
CA LEU A 158 14.94 1.68 17.73
C LEU A 158 14.31 2.73 18.68
N GLY A 159 13.36 2.34 19.53
CA GLY A 159 12.67 3.23 20.46
C GLY A 159 11.64 4.15 19.79
N VAL A 160 11.09 3.75 18.64
CA VAL A 160 10.03 4.48 17.94
C VAL A 160 8.67 3.91 18.33
N SER A 161 7.71 4.79 18.64
CA SER A 161 6.37 4.39 19.05
C SER A 161 5.62 3.70 17.90
N GLU A 162 4.70 2.79 18.27
CA GLU A 162 3.94 2.00 17.31
C GLU A 162 3.11 2.86 16.34
N GLY A 163 2.49 3.94 16.83
CA GLY A 163 1.73 4.86 15.98
C GLY A 163 2.57 5.50 14.88
N VAL A 164 3.78 5.96 15.23
CA VAL A 164 4.74 6.53 14.26
C VAL A 164 5.24 5.45 13.32
N ALA A 165 5.52 4.24 13.82
CA ALA A 165 5.93 3.11 12.99
C ALA A 165 4.85 2.73 11.96
N ARG A 166 3.58 2.59 12.38
CA ARG A 166 2.46 2.29 11.47
C ARG A 166 2.28 3.36 10.39
N ARG A 167 2.51 4.62 10.72
CA ARG A 167 2.52 5.72 9.75
C ARG A 167 3.63 5.54 8.72
N PHE A 168 4.88 5.30 9.13
CA PHE A 168 5.97 5.04 8.18
C PHE A 168 5.75 3.78 7.35
N TRP A 169 5.17 2.74 7.94
CA TRP A 169 4.81 1.55 7.19
C TRP A 169 3.89 1.87 6.01
N ALA A 170 2.79 2.58 6.28
CA ALA A 170 1.82 2.94 5.24
C ALA A 170 2.41 3.88 4.18
N TRP A 171 3.08 4.95 4.62
CA TRP A 171 3.39 6.09 3.76
C TRP A 171 4.81 6.10 3.19
N ALA A 172 5.78 5.50 3.89
CA ALA A 172 7.17 5.43 3.43
C ALA A 172 7.51 4.05 2.85
N VAL A 173 7.09 2.97 3.51
CA VAL A 173 7.51 1.61 3.12
C VAL A 173 6.61 1.03 2.03
N ILE A 174 5.29 0.99 2.25
CA ILE A 174 4.34 0.43 1.29
C ILE A 174 4.28 1.29 0.04
N ALA A 175 4.08 2.61 0.18
CA ALA A 175 4.01 3.52 -0.97
C ALA A 175 5.20 3.37 -1.91
N GLN A 176 6.42 3.30 -1.37
CA GLN A 176 7.63 3.23 -2.17
C GLN A 176 7.94 1.82 -2.72
N ARG A 177 7.53 0.75 -2.02
CA ARG A 177 7.55 -0.62 -2.57
C ARG A 177 6.56 -0.78 -3.72
N SER A 178 5.40 -0.14 -3.62
CA SER A 178 4.37 -0.10 -4.66
C SER A 178 4.79 0.68 -5.91
N VAL A 179 5.75 1.61 -5.80
CA VAL A 179 6.35 2.26 -6.99
C VAL A 179 7.27 1.30 -7.76
N ARG A 180 7.90 0.33 -7.08
CA ARG A 180 8.89 -0.60 -7.69
C ARG A 180 8.35 -1.97 -8.06
N GLN A 181 7.28 -2.41 -7.40
CA GLN A 181 6.63 -3.67 -7.72
C GLN A 181 5.32 -3.41 -8.45
N ARG A 182 5.05 -4.14 -9.54
CA ARG A 182 3.71 -4.25 -10.17
C ARG A 182 2.74 -4.97 -9.22
N VAL A 183 2.43 -4.39 -8.05
CA VAL A 183 1.64 -5.06 -7.01
C VAL A 183 0.34 -4.31 -6.74
N GLY A 184 -0.75 -4.99 -7.05
CA GLY A 184 -2.12 -4.48 -7.09
C GLY A 184 -3.00 -4.73 -5.86
N VAL A 185 -2.52 -5.07 -4.65
CA VAL A 185 -3.43 -5.30 -3.50
C VAL A 185 -3.35 -4.23 -2.41
N ALA A 186 -2.17 -3.91 -1.88
CA ALA A 186 -2.07 -2.90 -0.81
C ALA A 186 -2.47 -1.48 -1.27
N LEU A 187 -2.16 -1.15 -2.52
CA LEU A 187 -2.57 0.12 -3.13
C LEU A 187 -4.06 0.14 -3.44
N TYR A 188 -4.59 -1.01 -3.86
CA TYR A 188 -6.02 -1.22 -4.05
C TYR A 188 -6.78 -0.97 -2.74
N ASP A 189 -6.31 -1.51 -1.62
CA ASP A 189 -6.93 -1.30 -0.31
C ASP A 189 -6.91 0.16 0.14
N ALA A 190 -5.80 0.87 -0.11
CA ALA A 190 -5.69 2.30 0.22
C ALA A 190 -6.67 3.17 -0.57
N TYR A 191 -6.73 2.99 -1.90
CA TYR A 191 -7.67 3.72 -2.74
C TYR A 191 -9.12 3.28 -2.51
N ARG A 192 -9.37 1.99 -2.27
CA ARG A 192 -10.68 1.47 -1.87
C ARG A 192 -11.20 2.21 -0.64
N ASN A 193 -10.38 2.34 0.41
CA ASN A 193 -10.79 3.05 1.62
C ASN A 193 -11.15 4.52 1.34
N ILE A 194 -10.38 5.21 0.49
CA ILE A 194 -10.66 6.61 0.07
C ILE A 194 -12.00 6.72 -0.70
N LEU A 195 -12.31 5.72 -1.54
CA LEU A 195 -13.51 5.73 -2.36
C LEU A 195 -14.78 5.37 -1.57
N VAL A 196 -14.69 4.36 -0.70
CA VAL A 196 -15.82 3.77 0.02
C VAL A 196 -16.13 4.50 1.33
N ASP A 197 -15.11 4.97 2.04
CA ASP A 197 -15.25 5.65 3.32
C ASP A 197 -14.54 7.01 3.31
N PRO A 198 -15.14 8.03 2.66
CA PRO A 198 -14.56 9.37 2.59
C PRO A 198 -14.39 9.98 3.98
N HIS A 199 -15.27 9.68 4.94
CA HIS A 199 -15.33 10.33 6.25
C HIS A 199 -14.51 9.64 7.35
N GLY A 200 -14.23 8.34 7.22
CA GLY A 200 -13.35 7.61 8.15
C GLY A 200 -11.87 7.95 7.98
N VAL A 201 -11.46 8.43 6.80
CA VAL A 201 -10.11 8.99 6.54
C VAL A 201 -10.00 10.45 7.02
N ASP A 202 -11.13 11.15 7.14
CA ASP A 202 -11.23 12.61 7.35
C ASP A 202 -10.90 13.08 8.78
N ALA A 203 -11.06 12.25 9.82
CA ALA A 203 -10.97 12.73 11.21
C ALA A 203 -9.56 13.18 11.64
N ALA A 204 -8.52 12.78 10.92
CA ALA A 204 -7.13 13.05 11.29
C ALA A 204 -6.45 14.17 10.50
N HIS A 205 -6.97 14.54 9.30
CA HIS A 205 -6.23 15.37 8.33
C HIS A 205 -7.16 16.17 7.38
N PRO A 206 -7.81 17.26 7.85
CA PRO A 206 -8.76 18.05 7.07
C PRO A 206 -8.16 18.73 5.82
N GLU A 207 -6.84 18.92 5.77
CA GLU A 207 -6.13 19.47 4.60
C GLU A 207 -6.21 18.56 3.36
N ARG A 208 -6.59 17.29 3.52
CA ARG A 208 -6.66 16.27 2.45
C ARG A 208 -8.00 16.21 1.72
N LEU A 209 -9.01 16.92 2.22
CA LEU A 209 -10.40 16.87 1.74
C LEU A 209 -10.55 17.23 0.25
N SER A 210 -9.75 18.17 -0.26
CA SER A 210 -9.79 18.59 -1.67
C SER A 210 -9.23 17.51 -2.61
N GLY A 211 -8.13 16.86 -2.22
CA GLY A 211 -7.53 15.75 -2.96
C GLY A 211 -8.40 14.49 -2.96
N ILE A 212 -9.06 14.19 -1.83
CA ILE A 212 -10.01 13.07 -1.72
C ILE A 212 -11.21 13.28 -2.67
N LYS A 213 -11.79 14.49 -2.69
CA LYS A 213 -12.86 14.84 -3.63
C LYS A 213 -12.40 14.72 -5.08
N ALA A 214 -11.19 15.18 -5.40
CA ALA A 214 -10.61 15.06 -6.74
C ALA A 214 -10.41 13.60 -7.17
N VAL A 215 -9.94 12.72 -6.28
CA VAL A 215 -9.84 11.28 -6.56
C VAL A 215 -11.19 10.64 -6.80
N ARG A 216 -12.19 10.94 -5.96
CA ARG A 216 -13.53 10.39 -6.13
C ARG A 216 -14.16 10.80 -7.45
N SER A 217 -13.98 12.05 -7.87
CA SER A 217 -14.44 12.52 -9.19
C SER A 217 -13.67 11.87 -10.34
N ALA A 218 -12.35 11.76 -10.22
CA ALA A 218 -11.53 11.15 -11.26
C ALA A 218 -11.78 9.63 -11.40
N ALA A 219 -12.11 8.94 -10.30
CA ALA A 219 -12.33 7.50 -10.26
C ALA A 219 -13.49 7.03 -11.14
N GLU A 220 -14.45 7.91 -11.45
CA GLU A 220 -15.54 7.60 -12.37
C GLU A 220 -15.04 7.17 -13.75
N HIS A 221 -13.95 7.75 -14.23
CA HIS A 221 -13.35 7.40 -15.53
C HIS A 221 -12.75 5.98 -15.58
N PHE A 222 -12.64 5.33 -14.42
CA PHE A 222 -12.11 3.98 -14.29
C PHE A 222 -13.18 2.97 -13.88
N VAL A 223 -14.45 3.39 -13.86
CA VAL A 223 -15.58 2.48 -13.69
C VAL A 223 -15.85 1.79 -15.01
N ALA A 224 -15.94 0.46 -14.97
CA ALA A 224 -16.31 -0.35 -16.12
C ALA A 224 -17.40 -1.34 -15.72
N ARG A 225 -18.29 -1.62 -16.68
CA ARG A 225 -19.39 -2.56 -16.49
C ARG A 225 -18.89 -3.98 -16.68
N VAL A 226 -19.32 -4.90 -15.82
CA VAL A 226 -19.06 -6.34 -15.97
C VAL A 226 -19.89 -6.86 -17.14
N THR A 227 -19.23 -7.38 -18.16
CA THR A 227 -19.85 -7.95 -19.37
C THR A 227 -19.85 -9.47 -19.37
N ASP A 228 -18.88 -10.09 -18.70
CA ASP A 228 -18.81 -11.55 -18.54
C ASP A 228 -18.16 -11.92 -17.20
N ARG A 229 -18.52 -13.09 -16.67
CA ARG A 229 -18.02 -13.63 -15.39
C ARG A 229 -17.72 -15.12 -15.52
N ARG A 230 -16.52 -15.51 -15.11
CA ARG A 230 -16.08 -16.91 -15.08
C ARG A 230 -15.56 -17.30 -13.70
N GLU A 231 -16.09 -18.39 -13.15
CA GLU A 231 -15.58 -18.97 -11.90
C GLU A 231 -14.66 -20.15 -12.20
N PHE A 232 -13.49 -20.19 -11.55
CA PHE A 232 -12.62 -21.36 -11.56
C PHE A 232 -12.94 -22.20 -10.32
N ARG A 233 -13.84 -23.17 -10.49
CA ARG A 233 -14.11 -24.22 -9.50
C ARG A 233 -13.21 -25.40 -9.83
N GLY A 234 -12.35 -25.78 -8.89
CA GLY A 234 -11.58 -27.02 -8.98
C GLY A 234 -12.43 -28.24 -8.68
#